data_AF-A0A537BU50-F1
#
_entry.id   AF-A0A537BU50-F1
#
_cell.length_a   1.000
_cell.length_b   1.000
_cell.length_c   1.000
_cell.angle_alpha   90.00
_cell.angle_beta   90.00
_cell.angle_gamma   90.00
#
_symmetry.space_group_name_H-M   'P 1'
#
loop_
_entity.id
_entity.type
_entity.pdbx_description
1 polymer ?
#
loop_
_entity_poly.entity_id
_entity_poly.type
_entity_poly.pdbx_seq_one_letter_code
_entity_poly.pdbx_strand_id
1 'polypeptide(L)' 'MKGKEHWTRKGDVKLFLWQKSAATAPKGTILFVHGSSMASQPTFDLQVPGRPDSSAMEWFAAR' A
#
# COMPACT_ATOMS: atom_id res chain seq x y z
N MET A 1 -10.19 4.49 -1.37
CA MET A 1 -10.53 3.51 -0.29
C MET A 1 -9.83 3.88 1.02
N LYS A 2 -10.39 3.54 2.19
CA LYS A 2 -9.70 3.81 3.48
C LYS A 2 -8.56 2.80 3.66
N GLY A 3 -7.34 3.29 3.88
CA GLY A 3 -6.19 2.42 4.17
C GLY A 3 -6.09 2.09 5.66
N LYS A 4 -5.38 1.01 5.97
CA LYS A 4 -5.17 0.51 7.33
C LYS A 4 -3.69 0.32 7.61
N GLU A 5 -3.27 0.82 8.76
CA GLU A 5 -1.93 0.59 9.30
C GLU A 5 -1.85 -0.76 10.01
N HIS A 6 -0.70 -1.40 9.84
CA HIS A 6 -0.34 -2.63 10.52
C HIS A 6 1.12 -2.54 10.97
N TRP A 7 1.43 -3.28 12.03
CA TRP A 7 2.80 -3.41 12.54
C TRP A 7 3.09 -4.88 12.81
N THR A 8 4.29 -5.32 12.47
CA THR A 8 4.78 -6.68 12.76
C THR A 8 6.25 -6.65 13.17
N ARG A 9 6.84 -7.82 13.42
CA ARG A 9 8.25 -7.96 13.80
C ARG A 9 8.96 -9.00 12.94
N LYS A 10 10.24 -8.73 12.66
CA LYS A 10 11.21 -9.70 12.12
C LYS A 10 12.42 -9.70 13.06
N GLY A 11 12.49 -10.68 13.96
CA GLY A 11 13.41 -10.62 15.10
C GLY A 11 13.14 -9.34 15.91
N ASP A 12 14.19 -8.54 16.12
CA ASP A 12 14.10 -7.28 16.87
C ASP A 12 13.63 -6.09 16.02
N VAL A 13 13.49 -6.26 14.70
CA VAL A 13 13.06 -5.18 13.80
C VAL A 13 11.54 -5.08 13.78
N LYS A 14 11.01 -3.92 14.15
CA LYS A 14 9.58 -3.59 14.00
C LYS A 14 9.33 -3.07 12.57
N LEU A 15 8.42 -3.72 11.85
CA LEU A 15 8.08 -3.40 10.47
C LEU A 15 6.70 -2.74 10.40
N PHE A 16 6.62 -1.63 9.69
CA PHE A 16 5.37 -0.96 9.34
C PHE A 16 4.81 -1.52 8.04
N LEU A 17 3.50 -1.71 7.97
CA LEU A 17 2.78 -2.10 6.76
C LEU A 17 1.57 -1.19 6.55
N TRP A 18 1.33 -0.82 5.30
CA TRP A 18 0.14 -0.10 4.86
C TRP A 18 -0.68 -0.98 3.92
N GLN A 19 -1.98 -1.07 4.17
CA GLN A 19 -2.87 -1.97 3.46
C GLN A 19 -4.08 -1.23 2.88
N LYS A 20 -4.39 -1.50 1.62
CA LYS A 20 -5.67 -1.13 0.98
C LYS A 20 -6.42 -2.42 0.66
N SER A 21 -7.69 -2.47 1.05
CA SER A 21 -8.55 -3.62 0.77
C SER A 21 -9.05 -3.54 -0.65
N ALA A 22 -9.09 -4.68 -1.33
CA ALA A 22 -9.77 -4.77 -2.63
C ALA A 22 -11.26 -4.43 -2.46
N ALA A 23 -11.81 -3.70 -3.43
CA ALA A 23 -13.23 -3.36 -3.49
C ALA A 23 -14.11 -4.59 -3.82
N THR A 24 -13.52 -5.62 -4.43
CA THR A 24 -14.15 -6.89 -4.81
C THR A 24 -13.37 -8.06 -4.20
N ALA A 25 -13.86 -9.29 -4.37
CA ALA A 25 -13.17 -10.48 -3.91
C ALA A 25 -11.80 -10.63 -4.61
N PRO A 26 -10.68 -10.60 -3.87
CA PRO A 26 -9.36 -10.59 -4.48
C PRO A 26 -8.97 -11.98 -5.01
N LYS A 27 -8.30 -12.00 -6.17
CA LYS A 27 -7.68 -13.23 -6.72
C LYS A 27 -6.40 -13.64 -6.01
N GLY A 28 -5.83 -12.74 -5.20
CA GLY A 28 -4.57 -12.93 -4.49
C GLY A 28 -4.16 -11.68 -3.72
N THR A 29 -2.95 -11.68 -3.18
CA THR A 29 -2.40 -10.56 -2.41
C THR A 29 -1.18 -9.99 -3.12
N ILE A 30 -1.17 -8.68 -3.33
CA ILE A 30 0.00 -7.94 -3.81
C ILE A 30 0.74 -7.38 -2.60
N LEU A 31 2.03 -7.67 -2.49
CA LEU A 31 2.90 -7.09 -1.47
C LEU A 31 3.92 -6.17 -2.14
N PHE A 32 3.76 -4.86 -1.93
CA PHE A 32 4.72 -3.87 -2.39
C PHE A 32 5.90 -3.77 -1.43
N VAL A 33 7.12 -3.85 -1.96
CA VAL A 33 8.37 -3.76 -1.19
C VAL A 33 9.16 -2.57 -1.70
N HIS A 34 9.56 -1.68 -0.80
CA HIS A 34 10.27 -0.46 -1.17
C HIS A 34 11.78 -0.67 -1.34
N GLY A 35 12.42 0.24 -2.08
CA GLY A 35 13.87 0.36 -2.14
C GLY A 35 14.47 1.12 -0.96
N SER A 36 15.74 1.48 -1.02
CA SER A 36 16.46 2.10 0.11
C SER A 36 15.98 3.50 0.51
N SER A 37 15.33 4.24 -0.39
CA SER A 37 15.12 5.69 -0.22
C SER A 37 13.74 6.07 0.34
N MET A 38 12.67 5.75 -0.39
CA MET A 38 11.29 6.09 0.00
C MET A 38 10.50 4.82 0.25
N ALA A 39 9.74 4.79 1.34
CA ALA A 39 8.99 3.63 1.79
C ALA A 39 7.48 3.91 1.86
N SER A 40 6.66 2.87 1.72
CA SER A 40 5.22 2.87 2.02
C SER A 40 4.38 3.89 1.25
N GLN A 41 3.53 4.68 1.93
CA GLN A 41 2.49 5.53 1.33
C GLN A 41 3.03 6.50 0.25
N PRO A 42 4.11 7.27 0.46
CA PRO A 42 4.66 8.14 -0.58
C PRO A 42 5.10 7.42 -1.87
N THR A 43 5.42 6.13 -1.79
CA THR A 43 5.90 5.34 -2.94
C THR A 43 4.76 4.63 -3.66
N PHE A 44 3.85 4.00 -2.90
CA PHE A 44 2.85 3.09 -3.48
C PHE A 44 1.41 3.59 -3.35
N ASP A 45 1.13 4.50 -2.42
CA ASP A 45 -0.21 5.08 -2.20
C ASP A 45 -0.23 6.60 -2.36
N LEU A 46 0.53 7.12 -3.33
CA LEU A 46 0.66 8.54 -3.56
C LEU A 46 -0.68 9.17 -4.00
N GLN A 47 -1.14 10.14 -3.24
CA GLN A 47 -2.34 10.92 -3.56
C GLN A 47 -1.93 12.26 -4.16
N VAL A 48 -2.35 12.54 -5.40
CA VAL A 48 -2.10 13.80 -6.09
C VAL A 48 -3.43 14.46 -6.44
N PRO A 49 -3.79 15.61 -5.84
CA PRO A 49 -5.02 16.32 -6.18
C PRO A 49 -5.14 16.61 -7.68
N GLY A 50 -6.30 16.30 -8.25
CA GLY A 50 -6.57 16.54 -9.68
C GLY A 50 -5.91 15.56 -10.65
N ARG A 51 -5.13 14.57 -10.17
CA ARG A 51 -4.50 13.56 -11.02
C ARG A 51 -4.90 12.14 -10.58
N PRO A 52 -5.89 11.52 -11.24
CA PRO A 52 -6.33 10.17 -10.91
C PRO A 52 -5.20 9.14 -11.08
N ASP A 53 -5.36 7.99 -10.45
CA ASP A 53 -4.51 6.81 -10.62
C ASP A 53 -3.02 7.02 -10.29
N SER A 54 -2.70 8.03 -9.48
CA SER A 54 -1.32 8.25 -8.98
C SER A 54 -0.92 7.26 -7.88
N SER A 55 -1.91 6.62 -7.24
CA SER A 55 -1.71 5.55 -6.27
C SER A 55 -1.82 4.19 -6.96
N ALA A 56 -0.70 3.46 -7.03
CA ALA A 56 -0.70 2.09 -7.50
C ALA A 56 -1.59 1.20 -6.62
N MET A 57 -1.61 1.46 -5.30
CA MET A 57 -2.46 0.72 -4.38
C MET A 57 -3.96 0.94 -4.63
N GLU A 58 -4.42 2.17 -4.87
CA GLU A 58 -5.82 2.43 -5.25
C GLU A 58 -6.13 1.82 -6.62
N TRP A 59 -5.21 1.88 -7.58
CA TRP A 59 -5.39 1.31 -8.91
C TRP A 59 -5.73 -0.19 -8.86
N PHE A 60 -4.94 -0.96 -8.10
CA PHE A 60 -5.16 -2.40 -7.94
C PHE A 60 -6.30 -2.71 -6.97
N ALA A 61 -6.50 -1.93 -5.90
CA ALA A 61 -7.58 -2.19 -4.97
C ALA A 61 -8.96 -2.00 -5.62
N ALA A 62 -9.07 -1.17 -6.66
CA ALA A 62 -10.34 -0.91 -7.35
C ALA A 62 -10.74 -2.00 -8.36
N ARG A 63 -9.89 -3.01 -8.61
CA ARG A 63 -10.01 -3.97 -9.72
C ARG A 63 -9.81 -5.41 -9.28
#